data_AF-A0A7Y2ERV6-F1
#
_entry.id   AF-A0A7Y2ERV6-F1
#
_cell.length_a   1.000
_cell.length_b   1.000
_cell.length_c   1.000
_cell.angle_alpha   90.00
_cell.angle_beta   90.00
_cell.angle_gamma   90.00
#
_symmetry.space_group_name_H-M   'P 1'
#
loop_
_entity.id
_entity.type
_entity.pdbx_description
1 polymer ?
#
loop_
_entity_poly.entity_id
_entity_poly.type
_entity_poly.pdbx_seq_one_letter_code
_entity_poly.pdbx_strand_id
1 'polypeptide(L)'
;MTFACLASFVLTIVGCNIKSTQEQVAAARAQYTVTLNDVTAAEELEPELENEAGLAESAAEAAEIASATEEAAAEGEETDEGAMGMEDEGPQSTNVLFDILVSFQGKNPLDGITVDVTHVDEDEEEKGVYLQFVDTAGMLDGETRQVDFELEGVAVEDGDAFSVTLASGVPANAGDYREFSQASP
;
A
#
# COMPACT_ATOMS: atom_id res chain seq x y z
N MET A 1 -31.41 -64.52 38.82
CA MET A 1 -30.14 -64.43 38.09
C MET A 1 -30.26 -63.27 37.10
N THR A 2 -29.65 -62.12 37.41
CA THR A 2 -29.60 -60.96 36.52
C THR A 2 -28.26 -60.27 36.80
N PHE A 3 -27.30 -60.50 35.91
CA PHE A 3 -25.99 -59.83 35.93
C PHE A 3 -26.12 -58.52 35.16
N ALA A 4 -26.00 -57.39 35.85
CA ALA A 4 -25.85 -56.08 35.23
C ALA A 4 -24.38 -55.91 34.81
N CYS A 5 -24.13 -55.91 33.50
CA CYS A 5 -22.82 -55.65 32.93
C CYS A 5 -22.64 -54.13 32.82
N LEU A 6 -21.95 -53.54 33.80
CA LEU A 6 -21.56 -52.12 33.78
C LEU A 6 -20.34 -51.98 32.87
N ALA A 7 -20.56 -51.58 31.62
CA ALA A 7 -19.47 -51.26 30.70
C ALA A 7 -18.96 -49.83 31.00
N SER A 8 -17.85 -49.75 31.73
CA SER A 8 -17.08 -48.52 31.89
C SER A 8 -16.50 -48.10 30.55
N PHE A 9 -17.08 -47.07 29.93
CA PHE A 9 -16.51 -46.40 28.77
C PHE A 9 -15.38 -45.48 29.25
N VAL A 10 -14.14 -45.95 29.15
CA VAL A 10 -12.96 -45.11 29.35
C VAL A 10 -12.79 -44.29 28.07
N LEU A 11 -13.26 -43.03 28.13
CA LEU A 11 -13.04 -42.04 27.10
C LEU A 11 -11.57 -41.59 27.18
N THR A 12 -10.69 -42.27 26.47
CA THR A 12 -9.31 -41.83 26.27
C THR A 12 -9.36 -40.59 25.37
N ILE A 13 -9.40 -39.41 25.97
CA ILE A 13 -9.15 -38.15 25.27
C ILE A 13 -7.68 -38.21 24.84
N VAL A 14 -7.46 -38.65 23.61
CA VAL A 14 -6.18 -38.47 22.91
C VAL A 14 -5.97 -36.97 22.87
N GLY A 15 -5.08 -36.48 23.74
CA GLY A 15 -4.63 -35.10 23.70
C GLY A 15 -3.94 -34.86 22.36
N CYS A 16 -4.69 -34.39 21.38
CA CYS A 16 -4.11 -33.74 20.22
C CYS A 16 -3.17 -32.65 20.76
N ASN A 17 -1.90 -32.72 20.36
CA ASN A 17 -0.93 -31.65 20.58
C ASN A 17 -1.53 -30.36 19.99
N ILE A 18 -2.18 -29.55 20.81
CA ILE A 18 -2.58 -28.20 20.44
C ILE A 18 -1.27 -27.41 20.43
N LYS A 19 -0.55 -27.47 19.30
CA LYS A 19 0.47 -26.46 19.01
C LYS A 19 -0.19 -25.11 19.18
N SER A 20 0.51 -24.15 19.78
CA SER A 20 -0.05 -22.81 19.97
C SER A 20 -0.52 -22.28 18.61
N THR A 21 -1.63 -21.54 18.59
CA THR A 21 -2.15 -20.92 17.36
C THR A 21 -1.06 -20.18 16.59
N GLN A 22 -0.12 -19.57 17.32
CA GLN A 22 1.04 -18.90 16.74
C GLN A 22 2.02 -19.83 16.02
N GLU A 23 2.35 -21.00 16.59
CA GLU A 23 3.22 -21.98 15.94
C GLU A 23 2.57 -22.56 14.68
N GLN A 24 1.24 -22.75 14.70
CA GLN A 24 0.49 -23.21 13.53
C GLN A 24 0.49 -22.16 12.42
N VAL A 25 0.21 -20.89 12.74
CA VAL A 25 0.25 -19.79 11.76
C VAL A 25 1.65 -19.61 11.19
N ALA A 26 2.71 -19.64 12.01
CA ALA A 26 4.08 -19.54 11.52
C ALA A 26 4.46 -20.70 10.57
N ALA A 27 4.11 -21.94 10.93
CA ALA A 27 4.34 -23.10 10.07
C ALA A 27 3.53 -23.04 8.76
N ALA A 28 2.36 -22.40 8.78
CA ALA A 28 1.55 -22.18 7.59
C ALA A 28 2.15 -21.07 6.70
N ARG A 29 2.61 -19.96 7.28
CA ARG A 29 3.29 -18.88 6.53
C ARG A 29 4.54 -19.36 5.80
N ALA A 30 5.29 -20.29 6.37
CA ALA A 30 6.46 -20.89 5.72
C ALA A 30 6.13 -21.67 4.42
N GLN A 31 4.85 -21.90 4.11
CA GLN A 31 4.38 -22.52 2.87
C GLN A 31 4.08 -21.49 1.77
N TYR A 32 4.19 -20.20 2.06
CA TYR A 32 3.93 -19.13 1.10
C TYR A 32 5.23 -18.45 0.68
N THR A 33 5.29 -18.08 -0.59
CA THR A 33 6.32 -17.21 -1.15
C THR A 33 5.62 -15.99 -1.73
N VAL A 34 6.10 -14.81 -1.37
CA VAL A 34 5.62 -13.54 -1.91
C VAL A 34 6.71 -12.95 -2.79
N THR A 35 6.33 -12.52 -3.99
CA THR A 35 7.25 -11.89 -4.95
C THR A 35 6.61 -10.61 -5.46
N LEU A 36 7.35 -9.51 -5.37
CA LEU A 36 6.96 -8.25 -5.98
C LEU A 36 7.19 -8.36 -7.49
N ASN A 37 6.13 -8.20 -8.28
CA ASN A 37 6.20 -8.28 -9.74
C ASN A 37 6.45 -6.89 -10.34
N ASP A 38 5.66 -5.90 -9.92
CA ASP A 38 5.77 -4.52 -10.38
C ASP A 38 5.38 -3.52 -9.29
N VAL A 39 5.98 -2.33 -9.34
CA VAL A 39 5.61 -1.16 -8.55
C VAL A 39 5.53 0.02 -9.49
N THR A 40 4.37 0.66 -9.53
CA THR A 40 4.16 1.83 -10.37
C THR A 40 3.61 2.97 -9.50
N ALA A 41 4.31 4.11 -9.49
CA ALA A 41 3.73 5.35 -8.98
C ALA A 41 2.71 5.87 -10.01
N ALA A 42 1.47 6.06 -9.59
CA ALA A 42 0.50 6.78 -10.38
C ALA A 42 0.91 8.25 -10.41
N GLU A 43 1.51 8.68 -11.52
CA GLU A 43 1.61 10.09 -11.84
C GLU A 43 0.20 10.67 -11.77
N GLU A 44 -0.02 11.59 -10.84
CA GLU A 44 -1.26 12.32 -10.73
C GLU A 44 -1.43 13.05 -12.06
N LEU A 45 -2.30 12.54 -12.93
CA LEU A 45 -2.68 13.21 -14.17
C LEU A 45 -3.20 14.58 -13.77
N GLU A 46 -2.36 15.61 -13.87
CA GLU A 46 -2.81 16.99 -13.76
C GLU A 46 -4.04 17.11 -14.66
N PRO A 47 -5.19 17.58 -14.14
CA PRO A 47 -6.33 17.78 -15.01
C PRO A 47 -5.86 18.76 -16.07
N GLU A 48 -5.72 18.30 -17.32
CA GLU A 48 -5.52 19.17 -18.46
C GLU A 48 -6.69 20.15 -18.41
N LEU A 49 -6.43 21.35 -17.89
CA LEU A 49 -7.30 22.49 -18.01
C LEU A 49 -7.27 22.79 -19.51
N GLU A 50 -8.12 22.09 -20.25
CA GLU A 50 -8.55 22.47 -21.58
C GLU A 50 -9.06 23.90 -21.45
N ASN A 51 -8.18 24.85 -21.75
CA ASN A 51 -8.52 26.24 -21.95
C ASN A 51 -9.46 26.28 -23.16
N GLU A 52 -10.76 26.12 -22.90
CA GLU A 52 -11.83 26.56 -23.79
C GLU A 52 -11.84 28.11 -23.82
N ALA A 53 -10.76 28.70 -24.33
CA ALA A 53 -10.74 30.09 -24.76
C ALA A 53 -11.37 30.17 -26.16
N GLY A 54 -12.68 29.90 -26.20
CA GLY A 54 -13.51 29.87 -27.39
C GLY A 54 -14.78 30.71 -27.23
N LEU A 55 -14.61 32.03 -27.16
CA LEU A 55 -15.55 33.07 -27.62
C LEU A 55 -17.04 32.99 -27.22
N ALA A 56 -17.48 33.91 -26.35
CA ALA A 56 -18.73 34.65 -26.57
C ALA A 56 -18.75 35.98 -25.78
N GLU A 57 -18.62 37.06 -26.56
CA GLU A 57 -19.29 38.36 -26.41
C GLU A 57 -19.55 38.91 -25.00
N SER A 58 -18.78 39.95 -24.62
CA SER A 58 -19.32 41.00 -23.77
C SER A 58 -19.25 42.35 -24.50
N ALA A 59 -20.44 42.91 -24.63
CA ALA A 59 -20.87 44.21 -25.11
C ALA A 59 -19.80 45.30 -25.31
N ALA A 60 -19.83 45.86 -26.51
CA ALA A 60 -19.46 47.24 -26.76
C ALA A 60 -20.31 48.19 -25.91
N GLU A 61 -19.67 49.09 -25.16
CA GLU A 61 -20.05 50.50 -25.18
C GLU A 61 -18.86 51.37 -24.79
N ALA A 62 -18.42 52.15 -25.77
CA ALA A 62 -17.41 53.18 -25.62
C ALA A 62 -18.06 54.47 -25.14
N ALA A 63 -17.49 55.10 -24.12
CA ALA A 63 -17.61 56.53 -23.88
C ALA A 63 -16.38 57.04 -23.12
N GLU A 64 -15.48 57.69 -23.86
CA GLU A 64 -14.57 58.76 -23.42
C GLU A 64 -15.28 59.72 -22.43
N ILE A 65 -14.63 60.41 -21.48
CA ILE A 65 -13.64 61.48 -21.70
C ILE A 65 -12.77 61.69 -20.44
N ALA A 66 -11.49 61.95 -20.75
CA ALA A 66 -10.33 62.45 -20.03
C ALA A 66 -10.44 63.32 -18.74
N SER A 67 -9.44 63.12 -17.86
CA SER A 67 -8.68 64.18 -17.17
C SER A 67 -7.33 63.58 -16.71
N ALA A 68 -6.25 63.82 -17.47
CA ALA A 68 -5.12 64.72 -17.15
C ALA A 68 -4.28 64.26 -15.92
N THR A 69 -3.11 63.62 -16.08
CA THR A 69 -1.76 64.17 -16.39
C THR A 69 -0.89 64.24 -15.13
N GLU A 70 0.14 63.40 -15.09
CA GLU A 70 1.53 63.60 -14.58
C GLU A 70 2.21 62.23 -14.70
N GLU A 71 2.93 61.90 -15.77
CA GLU A 71 4.31 62.33 -16.11
C GLU A 71 5.32 62.12 -14.96
N ALA A 72 5.91 60.92 -14.90
CA ALA A 72 7.28 60.73 -14.44
C ALA A 72 7.87 59.49 -15.12
N ALA A 73 8.73 59.74 -16.10
CA ALA A 73 9.62 58.77 -16.72
C ALA A 73 10.76 58.39 -15.76
N ALA A 74 11.03 57.10 -15.62
CA ALA A 74 12.33 56.59 -15.24
C ALA A 74 12.49 55.21 -15.90
N GLU A 75 13.20 55.21 -17.03
CA GLU A 75 13.77 54.02 -17.64
C GLU A 75 14.77 53.37 -16.66
N GLY A 76 14.74 52.05 -16.63
CA GLY A 76 15.57 51.20 -15.78
C GLY A 76 15.32 49.74 -16.15
N GLU A 77 15.63 49.43 -17.40
CA GLU A 77 15.86 48.09 -17.94
C GLU A 77 17.03 47.45 -17.18
N GLU A 78 16.78 46.37 -16.43
CA GLU A 78 17.65 45.18 -16.25
C GLU A 78 16.75 44.06 -15.67
N THR A 79 16.04 43.34 -16.54
CA THR A 79 15.54 42.00 -16.21
C THR A 79 16.74 41.06 -16.28
N ASP A 80 17.34 40.80 -15.12
CA ASP A 80 18.36 39.79 -14.91
C ASP A 80 17.75 38.40 -15.10
N GLU A 81 18.35 37.65 -16.03
CA GLU A 81 17.97 36.30 -16.38
C GLU A 81 18.45 35.32 -15.30
N GLY A 82 17.58 34.38 -14.94
CA GLY A 82 18.02 33.02 -14.67
C GLY A 82 18.57 32.73 -13.27
N ALA A 83 17.87 33.17 -12.23
CA ALA A 83 17.74 32.29 -11.07
C ALA A 83 16.59 31.32 -11.41
N MET A 84 16.89 30.24 -12.14
CA MET A 84 16.02 29.07 -12.12
C MET A 84 15.98 28.64 -10.66
N GLY A 85 14.94 29.07 -9.94
CA GLY A 85 14.56 28.41 -8.71
C GLY A 85 14.45 26.95 -9.09
N MET A 86 15.29 26.11 -8.48
CA MET A 86 14.85 24.75 -8.22
C MET A 86 13.56 24.97 -7.45
N GLU A 87 12.44 24.82 -8.14
CA GLU A 87 11.17 24.57 -7.49
C GLU A 87 11.46 23.32 -6.68
N ASP A 88 11.74 23.54 -5.39
CA ASP A 88 11.83 22.48 -4.41
C ASP A 88 10.41 21.94 -4.35
N GLU A 89 10.12 21.01 -5.26
CA GLU A 89 8.90 20.23 -5.32
C GLU A 89 8.88 19.44 -4.02
N GLY A 90 8.38 20.09 -2.96
CA GLY A 90 8.18 19.46 -1.67
C GLY A 90 7.42 18.15 -1.85
N PRO A 91 7.57 17.20 -0.92
CA PRO A 91 7.27 15.78 -1.14
C PRO A 91 5.88 15.63 -1.76
N GLN A 92 5.87 15.28 -3.05
CA GLN A 92 4.62 15.02 -3.76
C GLN A 92 4.07 13.71 -3.22
N SER A 93 2.91 13.79 -2.57
CA SER A 93 2.20 12.61 -2.12
C SER A 93 1.63 11.91 -3.36
N THR A 94 2.19 10.76 -3.73
CA THR A 94 1.74 9.97 -4.89
C THR A 94 1.03 8.70 -4.43
N ASN A 95 0.22 8.13 -5.31
CA ASN A 95 -0.36 6.82 -5.11
C ASN A 95 0.57 5.76 -5.71
N VAL A 96 0.88 4.72 -4.95
CA VAL A 96 1.78 3.66 -5.39
C VAL A 96 1.00 2.36 -5.56
N LEU A 97 0.96 1.84 -6.79
CA LEU A 97 0.34 0.56 -7.12
C LEU A 97 1.37 -0.55 -7.01
N PHE A 98 1.01 -1.62 -6.31
CA PHE A 98 1.79 -2.84 -6.16
C PHE A 98 1.11 -3.98 -6.88
N ASP A 99 1.86 -4.68 -7.71
CA ASP A 99 1.48 -5.97 -8.28
C ASP A 99 2.30 -7.08 -7.61
N ILE A 100 1.63 -7.90 -6.79
CA ILE A 100 2.28 -8.93 -5.97
C ILE A 100 1.78 -10.32 -6.36
N LEU A 101 2.73 -11.24 -6.53
CA LEU A 101 2.47 -12.66 -6.71
C LEU A 101 2.63 -13.40 -5.39
N VAL A 102 1.56 -14.06 -4.95
CA VAL A 102 1.54 -14.94 -3.79
C VAL A 102 1.45 -16.38 -4.28
N SER A 103 2.50 -17.16 -4.07
CA SER A 103 2.54 -18.59 -4.38
C SER A 103 2.39 -19.42 -3.11
N PHE A 104 1.60 -20.48 -3.18
CA PHE A 104 1.41 -21.43 -2.08
C PHE A 104 1.97 -22.80 -2.44
N GLN A 105 2.79 -23.37 -1.55
CA GLN A 105 3.35 -24.72 -1.66
C GLN A 105 3.15 -25.46 -0.34
N GLY A 106 2.06 -26.22 -0.24
CA GLY A 106 1.57 -26.68 1.04
C GLY A 106 0.27 -27.46 0.99
N LYS A 107 -0.23 -27.86 2.16
CA LYS A 107 -1.45 -28.68 2.29
C LYS A 107 -2.60 -27.99 2.98
N ASN A 108 -2.29 -27.03 3.85
CA ASN A 108 -3.27 -26.34 4.68
C ASN A 108 -3.09 -24.84 4.45
N PRO A 109 -3.73 -24.27 3.41
CA PRO A 109 -3.68 -22.82 3.20
C PRO A 109 -4.33 -22.10 4.39
N LEU A 110 -3.84 -20.91 4.69
CA LEU A 110 -4.50 -19.96 5.57
C LEU A 110 -5.66 -19.29 4.82
N ASP A 111 -6.69 -18.88 5.56
CA ASP A 111 -7.81 -18.06 5.06
C ASP A 111 -7.42 -16.58 4.87
N GLY A 112 -6.13 -16.36 4.66
CA GLY A 112 -5.51 -15.07 4.41
C GLY A 112 -4.16 -14.93 5.09
N ILE A 113 -3.31 -14.12 4.48
CA ILE A 113 -2.00 -13.74 4.99
C ILE A 113 -1.91 -12.22 4.97
N THR A 114 -1.14 -11.64 5.89
CA THR A 114 -0.77 -10.23 5.80
C THR A 114 0.66 -10.14 5.28
N VAL A 115 0.85 -9.25 4.32
CA VAL A 115 2.12 -8.95 3.66
C VAL A 115 2.61 -7.60 4.16
N ASP A 116 3.89 -7.54 4.49
CA ASP A 116 4.55 -6.33 4.96
C ASP A 116 5.19 -5.64 3.75
N VAL A 117 4.88 -4.36 3.56
CA VAL A 117 5.51 -3.51 2.56
C VAL A 117 6.34 -2.48 3.30
N THR A 118 7.67 -2.59 3.20
CA THR A 118 8.59 -1.65 3.82
C THR A 118 9.07 -0.66 2.76
N HIS A 119 8.89 0.62 3.04
CA HIS A 119 9.38 1.75 2.27
C HIS A 119 10.67 2.26 2.93
N VAL A 120 11.75 2.27 2.17
CA VAL A 120 13.05 2.79 2.58
C VAL A 120 13.50 3.91 1.65
N ASP A 121 14.32 4.81 2.15
CA ASP A 121 14.98 5.85 1.34
C ASP A 121 16.27 5.34 0.65
N GLU A 122 16.97 6.26 -0.02
CA GLU A 122 18.24 5.98 -0.69
C GLU A 122 19.37 5.50 0.25
N ASP A 123 19.28 5.85 1.54
CA ASP A 123 20.23 5.48 2.60
C ASP A 123 19.80 4.20 3.36
N GLU A 124 18.76 3.51 2.87
CA GLU A 124 18.13 2.33 3.48
C GLU A 124 17.46 2.62 4.85
N GLU A 125 17.12 3.87 5.15
CA GLU A 125 16.36 4.25 6.34
C GLU A 125 14.86 4.02 6.13
N GLU A 126 14.19 3.41 7.11
CA GLU A 126 12.76 3.07 7.02
C GLU A 126 11.89 4.34 7.10
N LYS A 127 11.21 4.67 6.00
CA LYS A 127 10.19 5.74 5.92
C LYS A 127 8.83 5.26 6.41
N GLY A 128 8.51 3.98 6.23
CA GLY A 128 7.27 3.40 6.71
C GLY A 128 7.09 1.91 6.45
N VAL A 129 6.19 1.30 7.21
CA VAL A 129 5.74 -0.09 7.03
C VAL A 129 4.24 -0.12 6.87
N TYR A 130 3.78 -0.74 5.79
CA TYR A 130 2.37 -0.89 5.45
C TYR A 130 1.99 -2.36 5.49
N LEU A 131 0.85 -2.67 6.11
CA LEU A 131 0.36 -4.03 6.25
C LEU A 131 -0.81 -4.27 5.30
N GLN A 132 -0.61 -5.14 4.30
CA GLN A 132 -1.65 -5.50 3.35
C GLN A 132 -2.19 -6.90 3.63
N PHE A 133 -3.48 -7.02 3.91
CA PHE A 133 -4.13 -8.32 4.02
C PHE A 133 -4.48 -8.88 2.64
N VAL A 134 -4.12 -10.13 2.41
CA VAL A 134 -4.39 -10.89 1.19
C VAL A 134 -5.27 -12.08 1.53
N ASP A 135 -6.42 -12.19 0.88
CA ASP A 135 -7.26 -13.38 0.98
C ASP A 135 -6.65 -14.53 0.17
N THR A 136 -6.21 -15.57 0.89
CA THR A 136 -5.64 -16.80 0.33
C THR A 136 -6.55 -18.01 0.55
N ALA A 137 -7.80 -17.79 0.96
CA ALA A 137 -8.74 -18.86 1.20
C ALA A 137 -8.91 -19.73 -0.05
N GLY A 138 -8.89 -21.04 0.16
CA GLY A 138 -9.10 -22.03 -0.90
C GLY A 138 -7.94 -22.20 -1.90
N MET A 139 -6.78 -21.56 -1.70
CA MET A 139 -5.61 -21.79 -2.56
C MET A 139 -5.17 -23.26 -2.53
N LEU A 140 -4.92 -23.82 -3.71
CA LEU A 140 -4.43 -25.19 -3.87
C LEU A 140 -2.89 -25.24 -3.91
N ASP A 141 -2.34 -26.41 -3.61
CA ASP A 141 -0.90 -26.65 -3.68
C ASP A 141 -0.34 -26.31 -5.08
N GLY A 142 0.70 -25.48 -5.13
CA GLY A 142 1.31 -24.97 -6.36
C GLY A 142 0.55 -23.82 -7.03
N GLU A 143 -0.57 -23.36 -6.47
CA GLU A 143 -1.31 -22.20 -6.98
C GLU A 143 -0.53 -20.91 -6.74
N THR A 144 -0.65 -19.99 -7.70
CA THR A 144 -0.18 -18.61 -7.57
C THR A 144 -1.34 -17.68 -7.81
N ARG A 145 -1.46 -16.66 -6.96
CA ARG A 145 -2.48 -15.63 -7.01
C ARG A 145 -1.81 -14.27 -7.17
N GLN A 146 -2.28 -13.49 -8.14
CA GLN A 146 -1.89 -12.10 -8.31
C GLN A 146 -2.80 -11.21 -7.47
N VAL A 147 -2.21 -10.21 -6.83
CA VAL A 147 -2.88 -9.29 -5.94
C VAL A 147 -2.39 -7.88 -6.23
N ASP A 148 -3.31 -7.01 -6.60
CA ASP A 148 -3.07 -5.60 -6.82
C ASP A 148 -3.61 -4.80 -5.63
N PHE A 149 -2.84 -3.85 -5.12
CA PHE A 149 -3.32 -2.85 -4.17
C PHE A 149 -2.55 -1.55 -4.31
N GLU A 150 -3.11 -0.51 -3.72
CA GLU A 150 -2.66 0.87 -3.85
C GLU A 150 -2.38 1.43 -2.45
N LEU A 151 -1.23 2.08 -2.30
CA LEU A 151 -0.94 2.92 -1.15
C LEU A 151 -1.18 4.37 -1.54
N GLU A 152 -2.13 5.01 -0.87
CA GLU A 152 -2.50 6.40 -1.15
C GLU A 152 -1.62 7.37 -0.37
N GLY A 153 -1.24 8.47 -1.03
CA GLY A 153 -0.58 9.61 -0.37
C GLY A 153 0.81 9.30 0.20
N VAL A 154 1.58 8.42 -0.45
CA VAL A 154 2.94 8.08 -0.06
C VAL A 154 3.90 9.15 -0.59
N ALA A 155 4.73 9.71 0.30
CA ALA A 155 5.78 10.65 -0.09
C ALA A 155 7.00 9.89 -0.65
N VAL A 156 7.02 9.70 -1.97
CA VAL A 156 8.10 8.99 -2.67
C VAL A 156 9.11 9.99 -3.21
N GLU A 157 10.38 9.74 -2.95
CA GLU A 157 11.51 10.54 -3.42
C GLU A 157 12.40 9.72 -4.38
N ASP A 158 13.20 10.40 -5.19
CA ASP A 158 14.17 9.75 -6.06
C ASP A 158 15.18 8.93 -5.24
N GLY A 159 15.29 7.64 -5.54
CA GLY A 159 16.17 6.72 -4.83
C GLY A 159 15.46 5.89 -3.75
N ASP A 160 14.20 6.20 -3.43
CA ASP A 160 13.38 5.37 -2.55
C ASP A 160 13.17 3.96 -3.13
N ALA A 161 13.06 2.97 -2.23
CA ALA A 161 12.78 1.60 -2.59
C ALA A 161 11.66 1.00 -1.73
N PHE A 162 10.94 0.06 -2.33
CA PHE A 162 9.95 -0.75 -1.63
C PHE A 162 10.38 -2.21 -1.60
N SER A 163 10.20 -2.85 -0.46
CA SER A 163 10.39 -4.28 -0.30
C SER A 163 9.13 -4.93 0.25
N VAL A 164 8.86 -6.15 -0.20
CA VAL A 164 7.69 -6.92 0.18
C VAL A 164 8.15 -8.17 0.89
N THR A 165 7.65 -8.38 2.11
CA THR A 165 8.07 -9.50 2.95
C THR A 165 6.87 -10.22 3.57
N LEU A 166 7.00 -11.54 3.69
CA LEU A 166 6.16 -12.35 4.56
C LEU A 166 7.05 -12.96 5.67
N ALA A 167 6.82 -12.56 6.92
CA ALA A 167 7.59 -13.09 8.04
C ALA A 167 7.31 -14.59 8.24
N SER A 168 8.34 -15.42 8.08
CA SER A 168 8.27 -16.88 8.28
C SER A 168 8.16 -17.29 9.75
N GLY A 169 8.57 -16.42 10.68
CA GLY A 169 8.43 -16.58 12.12
C GLY A 169 7.21 -15.85 12.70
N VAL A 170 6.95 -16.06 13.99
CA VAL A 170 5.95 -15.27 14.73
C VAL A 170 6.54 -13.88 15.00
N PRO A 171 5.98 -12.80 14.43
CA PRO A 171 6.49 -11.46 14.63
C PRO A 171 6.16 -10.95 16.05
N ALA A 172 6.96 -10.01 16.57
CA ALA A 172 6.76 -9.47 17.91
C ALA A 172 5.42 -8.73 18.07
N ASN A 173 4.93 -8.17 16.96
CA ASN A 173 3.68 -7.44 16.83
C ASN A 173 2.55 -8.31 16.24
N ALA A 174 2.53 -9.61 16.52
CA ALA A 174 1.53 -10.56 15.99
C ALA A 174 0.06 -10.12 16.15
N GLY A 175 -0.25 -9.21 17.08
CA GLY A 175 -1.60 -8.64 17.23
C GLY A 175 -2.07 -7.74 16.08
N ASP A 176 -1.13 -7.20 15.29
CA ASP A 176 -1.43 -6.33 14.15
C ASP A 176 -1.82 -7.13 12.89
N TYR A 177 -1.50 -8.43 12.89
CA TYR A 177 -1.66 -9.34 11.77
C TYR A 177 -3.01 -10.05 11.82
N ARG A 178 -3.81 -9.88 10.76
CA ARG A 178 -5.20 -10.37 10.71
C ARG A 178 -5.32 -11.88 10.86
N GLU A 179 -4.39 -12.66 10.32
CA GLU A 179 -4.40 -14.12 10.39
C GLU A 179 -4.31 -14.66 11.84
N PHE A 180 -3.71 -13.91 12.78
CA PHE A 180 -3.68 -14.31 14.19
C PHE A 180 -4.99 -13.98 14.92
N SER A 181 -5.73 -12.97 14.44
CA SER A 181 -7.06 -12.63 14.97
C SER A 181 -8.15 -13.61 14.53
N GLN A 182 -8.02 -14.19 13.34
CA GLN A 182 -8.98 -15.14 12.77
C GLN A 182 -8.75 -16.59 13.20
N ALA A 183 -7.56 -16.93 13.69
CA ALA A 183 -7.22 -18.29 14.13
C ALA A 183 -7.75 -18.66 15.53
N SER A 184 -8.73 -17.90 16.07
CA SER A 184 -9.43 -18.22 17.32
C SER A 184 -10.80 -18.86 17.01
N PRO A 185 -11.06 -20.11 17.45
CA PRO A 185 -12.36 -20.77 17.30
C PRO A 185 -13.44 -20.20 18.23
#